data_AF-A0A1I1TCC0-F1
#
_entry.id   AF-A0A1I1TCC0-F1
#
_cell.length_a   1.000
_cell.length_b   1.000
_cell.length_c   1.000
_cell.angle_alpha   90.00
_cell.angle_beta   90.00
_cell.angle_gamma   90.00
#
_symmetry.space_group_name_H-M   'P 1'
#
loop_
_entity.id
_entity.type
_entity.pdbx_description
1 polymer ?
#
loop_
_entity_poly.entity_id
_entity_poly.type
_entity_poly.pdbx_seq_one_letter_code
_entity_poly.pdbx_strand_id
1 'polypeptide(L)'
;MKQQVEVLQRLAALRGNQVRQVLGRVAYQRNLCQRYRNNISGLDRLCGFEVRVDTLLQRSNQQQYKLTLHKMLQLQRRELDVAEQALQRIQSELLAAMRSEKVVAQVLDGKLQQWQAQLTQQEQKIQDGLATQAWWRNQAP
;
A
#
# COMPACT_ATOMS: atom_id res chain seq x y z
N MET A 1 -8.19 -25.91 16.84
CA MET A 1 -8.88 -25.04 15.86
C MET A 1 -8.92 -23.58 16.31
N LYS A 2 -9.53 -23.26 17.47
CA LYS A 2 -9.60 -21.88 18.01
C LYS A 2 -8.26 -21.12 18.01
N GLN A 3 -7.20 -21.70 18.59
CA GLN A 3 -5.86 -21.10 18.60
C GLN A 3 -5.29 -20.83 17.20
N GLN A 4 -5.55 -21.73 16.22
CA GLN A 4 -5.09 -21.53 14.85
C GLN A 4 -5.80 -20.35 14.17
N VAL A 5 -7.11 -20.21 14.40
CA VAL A 5 -7.90 -19.07 13.92
C VAL A 5 -7.39 -17.76 14.55
N GLU A 6 -7.14 -17.74 15.86
CA GLU A 6 -6.59 -16.56 16.55
C GLU A 6 -5.21 -16.15 16.00
N VAL A 7 -4.33 -17.12 15.72
CA VAL A 7 -3.03 -16.85 15.09
C VAL A 7 -3.19 -16.28 13.68
N LEU A 8 -4.11 -16.84 12.87
CA LEU A 8 -4.39 -16.33 11.52
C LEU A 8 -5.00 -14.94 11.54
N GLN A 9 -5.86 -14.62 12.51
CA GLN A 9 -6.39 -13.27 12.71
C GLN A 9 -5.28 -12.26 13.03
N ARG A 10 -4.36 -12.61 13.93
CA ARG A 10 -3.19 -11.77 14.22
C ARG A 10 -2.31 -11.57 12.99
N LEU A 11 -2.06 -12.64 12.22
CA LEU A 11 -1.30 -12.56 10.98
C LEU A 11 -2.00 -11.67 9.94
N ALA A 12 -3.31 -11.79 9.77
CA ALA A 12 -4.10 -10.94 8.87
C ALA A 12 -3.97 -9.46 9.26
N ALA A 13 -4.07 -9.14 10.55
CA ALA A 13 -3.88 -7.78 11.05
C ALA A 13 -2.46 -7.25 10.75
N LEU A 14 -1.43 -8.07 10.94
CA LEU A 14 -0.05 -7.70 10.59
C LEU A 14 0.13 -7.44 9.08
N ARG A 15 -0.46 -8.28 8.22
CA ARG A 15 -0.42 -8.07 6.76
C ARG A 15 -1.18 -6.82 6.33
N GLY A 16 -2.34 -6.55 6.90
CA GLY A 16 -3.08 -5.30 6.64
C GLY A 16 -2.32 -4.05 7.10
N ASN A 17 -1.61 -4.12 8.23
CA ASN A 17 -0.69 -3.05 8.66
C ASN A 17 0.44 -2.83 7.66
N GLN A 18 1.05 -3.91 7.16
CA GLN A 18 2.11 -3.83 6.16
C GLN A 18 1.60 -3.15 4.87
N VAL A 19 0.41 -3.50 4.38
CA VAL A 19 -0.19 -2.85 3.20
C VAL A 19 -0.40 -1.35 3.43
N ARG A 20 -0.95 -0.96 4.58
CA ARG A 20 -1.12 0.47 4.95
C ARG A 20 0.21 1.23 4.98
N GLN A 21 1.26 0.63 5.53
CA GLN A 21 2.58 1.24 5.57
C GLN A 21 3.15 1.46 4.15
N VAL A 22 3.06 0.46 3.28
CA VAL A 22 3.54 0.59 1.90
C VAL A 22 2.70 1.59 1.11
N LEU A 23 1.38 1.65 1.31
CA LEU A 23 0.52 2.69 0.73
C LEU A 23 0.97 4.10 1.13
N GLY A 24 1.32 4.30 2.40
CA GLY A 24 1.89 5.57 2.87
C GLY A 24 3.18 5.95 2.13
N ARG A 25 4.08 4.98 1.93
CA ARG A 25 5.31 5.17 1.14
C ARG A 25 5.02 5.49 -0.33
N VAL A 26 4.05 4.83 -0.96
CA VAL A 26 3.61 5.15 -2.34
C VAL A 26 3.09 6.57 -2.43
N ALA A 27 2.23 6.98 -1.49
CA ALA A 27 1.67 8.33 -1.47
C ALA A 27 2.77 9.39 -1.32
N TYR A 28 3.70 9.19 -0.39
CA TYR A 28 4.86 10.06 -0.21
C TYR A 28 5.68 10.17 -1.49
N GLN A 29 6.03 9.05 -2.11
CA GLN A 29 6.87 9.04 -3.31
C GLN A 29 6.17 9.66 -4.52
N ARG A 30 4.85 9.46 -4.68
CA ARG A 30 4.05 10.15 -5.72
C ARG A 30 4.09 11.66 -5.55
N ASN A 31 3.92 12.15 -4.32
CA ASN A 31 4.00 13.57 -4.02
C ASN A 31 5.39 14.13 -4.33
N LEU A 32 6.45 13.38 -4.03
CA LEU A 32 7.82 13.76 -4.38
C LEU A 32 8.01 13.88 -5.90
N CYS A 33 7.56 12.90 -6.69
CA CYS A 33 7.59 12.97 -8.16
C CYS A 33 6.83 14.20 -8.67
N GLN A 34 5.65 14.49 -8.11
CA GLN A 34 4.87 15.64 -8.50
C GLN A 34 5.58 16.97 -8.18
N ARG A 35 6.27 17.06 -7.04
CA ARG A 35 7.08 18.24 -6.69
C ARG A 35 8.19 18.47 -7.72
N TYR A 36 8.91 17.42 -8.12
CA TYR A 36 9.94 17.55 -9.16
C TYR A 36 9.36 18.01 -10.50
N ARG A 37 8.21 17.45 -10.93
CA ARG A 37 7.52 17.89 -12.16
C ARG A 37 7.10 19.37 -12.09
N ASN A 38 6.60 19.81 -10.94
CA ASN A 38 6.24 21.20 -10.72
C ASN A 38 7.47 22.12 -10.76
N ASN A 39 8.58 21.71 -10.14
CA ASN A 39 9.84 22.45 -10.18
C ASN A 39 10.39 22.55 -11.60
N ILE A 40 10.38 21.46 -12.37
CA ILE A 40 10.80 21.43 -13.78
C ILE A 40 9.97 22.44 -14.57
N SER A 41 8.64 22.38 -14.44
CA SER A 41 7.73 23.32 -15.10
C SER A 41 8.01 24.78 -14.72
N GLY A 42 8.31 25.05 -13.45
CA GLY A 42 8.67 26.39 -12.98
C GLY A 42 10.00 26.88 -13.54
N LEU A 43 11.02 26.03 -13.54
CA LEU A 43 12.36 26.34 -14.07
C LEU A 43 12.32 26.54 -15.59
N ASP A 44 11.56 25.74 -16.33
CA ASP A 44 11.37 25.90 -17.78
C ASP A 44 10.74 27.27 -18.10
N ARG A 45 9.74 27.71 -17.31
CA ARG A 45 9.16 29.06 -17.45
C ARG A 45 10.18 30.17 -17.18
N LEU A 46 11.01 30.02 -16.15
CA LEU A 46 12.05 30.99 -15.83
C LEU A 46 13.13 31.06 -16.91
N CYS A 47 13.46 29.94 -17.56
CA CYS A 47 14.40 29.91 -18.69
C CYS A 47 13.87 30.68 -19.91
N GLY A 48 12.55 30.69 -20.11
CA GLY A 48 11.89 31.43 -21.19
C GLY A 48 11.76 32.93 -20.95
N PHE A 49 12.11 33.44 -19.76
CA PHE A 49 12.02 34.86 -19.46
C PHE A 49 13.21 35.62 -20.07
N GLU A 50 12.90 36.64 -20.87
CA GLU A 50 13.89 37.55 -21.44
C GLU A 50 13.64 38.97 -20.96
N VAL A 51 14.72 39.62 -20.51
CA VAL A 51 14.69 41.01 -20.08
C VAL A 51 15.56 41.80 -21.02
N ARG A 52 15.15 43.03 -21.33
CA ARG A 52 15.98 43.97 -22.07
C ARG A 52 17.28 44.23 -21.29
N VAL A 53 18.41 44.16 -21.98
CA VAL A 53 19.73 44.33 -21.41
C VAL A 53 20.39 45.52 -22.08
N ASP A 54 20.67 46.57 -21.30
CA ASP A 54 21.22 47.82 -21.82
C ASP A 54 22.72 47.97 -21.51
N THR A 55 23.29 47.10 -20.67
CA THR A 55 24.72 47.13 -20.27
C THR A 55 25.40 45.76 -20.39
N LEU A 56 26.73 45.76 -20.53
CA LEU A 56 27.54 44.53 -20.57
C LEU A 56 27.44 43.71 -19.28
N LEU A 57 27.38 44.38 -18.12
CA LEU A 57 27.22 43.71 -16.82
C LEU A 57 25.88 42.97 -16.72
N GLN A 58 24.78 43.63 -17.13
CA GLN A 58 23.46 43.00 -17.16
C GLN A 58 23.44 41.77 -18.11
N ARG A 59 24.16 41.83 -19.24
CA ARG A 59 24.30 40.69 -20.17
C ARG A 59 25.01 39.51 -19.51
N SER A 60 26.14 39.77 -18.86
CA SER A 60 26.91 38.76 -18.12
C SER A 60 26.04 38.11 -17.03
N ASN A 61 25.31 38.91 -16.26
CA ASN A 61 24.42 38.42 -15.20
C ASN A 61 23.30 37.55 -15.76
N GLN A 62 22.65 37.98 -16.87
CA GLN A 62 21.60 37.20 -17.52
C GLN A 62 22.12 35.85 -18.03
N GLN A 63 23.33 35.83 -18.62
CA GLN A 63 23.95 34.59 -19.09
C GLN A 63 24.27 33.64 -17.93
N GLN A 64 24.85 34.14 -16.83
CA GLN A 64 25.14 33.35 -15.64
C GLN A 64 23.87 32.80 -14.98
N TYR A 65 22.82 33.62 -14.91
CA TYR A 65 21.50 33.21 -14.42
C TYR A 65 20.91 32.09 -15.28
N LYS A 66 20.87 32.25 -16.60
CA LYS A 66 20.38 31.21 -17.53
C LYS A 66 21.20 29.93 -17.39
N LEU A 67 22.54 30.01 -17.32
CA LEU A 67 23.40 28.84 -17.10
C LEU A 67 23.06 28.10 -15.80
N THR A 68 22.80 28.85 -14.72
CA THR A 68 22.43 28.28 -13.42
C THR A 68 21.08 27.58 -13.49
N LEU A 69 20.07 28.21 -14.11
CA LEU A 69 18.76 27.60 -14.30
C LEU A 69 18.84 26.30 -15.11
N HIS A 70 19.63 26.26 -16.18
CA HIS A 70 19.81 25.04 -16.98
C HIS A 70 20.43 23.92 -16.15
N LYS A 71 21.43 24.21 -15.31
CA LYS A 71 22.03 23.22 -14.40
C LYS A 71 21.00 22.70 -13.39
N MET A 72 20.20 23.59 -12.79
CA MET A 72 19.14 23.21 -11.85
C MET A 72 18.08 22.35 -12.54
N LEU A 73 17.66 22.69 -13.76
CA LEU A 73 16.69 21.93 -14.54
C LEU A 73 17.19 20.51 -14.83
N GLN A 74 18.46 20.38 -15.24
CA GLN A 74 19.08 19.07 -15.47
C GLN A 74 19.14 18.22 -14.20
N LEU A 75 19.45 18.85 -13.05
CA LEU A 75 19.40 18.16 -11.76
C LEU A 75 17.97 17.67 -11.44
N GLN A 76 16.96 18.55 -11.53
CA GLN A 76 15.57 18.18 -11.24
C GLN A 76 15.06 17.04 -12.13
N ARG A 77 15.48 17.00 -13.41
CA ARG A 77 15.13 15.90 -14.33
C ARG A 77 15.76 14.57 -13.92
N ARG A 78 17.02 14.57 -13.50
CA ARG A 78 17.70 13.36 -12.98
C ARG A 78 17.06 12.87 -11.68
N GLU A 79 16.77 13.79 -10.76
CA GLU A 79 16.10 13.47 -9.51
C GLU A 79 14.69 12.91 -9.73
N LEU A 80 13.95 13.45 -10.71
CA LEU A 80 12.65 12.92 -11.08
C LEU A 80 12.75 11.47 -11.58
N ASP A 81 13.71 11.16 -12.47
CA ASP A 81 13.90 9.81 -12.99
C ASP A 81 14.20 8.81 -11.86
N VAL A 82 15.12 9.14 -10.95
CA VAL A 82 15.41 8.33 -9.77
C VAL A 82 14.17 8.16 -8.89
N ALA A 83 13.40 9.23 -8.68
CA ALA A 83 12.19 9.18 -7.87
C ALA A 83 11.08 8.33 -8.51
N GLU A 84 10.95 8.34 -9.83
CA GLU A 84 9.98 7.54 -10.58
C GLU A 84 10.36 6.06 -10.56
N GLN A 85 11.64 5.72 -10.70
CA GLN A 85 12.14 4.35 -10.54
C GLN A 85 11.87 3.82 -9.12
N ALA A 86 12.14 4.63 -8.09
CA ALA A 86 11.80 4.30 -6.71
C ALA A 86 10.28 4.11 -6.53
N LEU A 87 9.45 4.94 -7.17
CA LEU A 87 8.00 4.78 -7.13
C LEU A 87 7.55 3.44 -7.73
N GLN A 88 8.09 3.05 -8.88
CA GLN A 88 7.79 1.75 -9.51
C GLN A 88 8.16 0.58 -8.59
N ARG A 89 9.33 0.65 -7.94
CA ARG A 89 9.76 -0.34 -6.95
C ARG A 89 8.77 -0.43 -5.79
N ILE A 90 8.40 0.69 -5.17
CA ILE A 90 7.47 0.68 -4.03
C ILE A 90 6.08 0.18 -4.46
N GLN A 91 5.64 0.47 -5.70
CA GLN A 91 4.39 -0.09 -6.23
C GLN A 91 4.46 -1.61 -6.39
N SER A 92 5.59 -2.16 -6.82
CA SER A 92 5.79 -3.62 -6.87
C SER A 92 5.76 -4.26 -5.47
N GLU A 93 6.37 -3.59 -4.47
CA GLU A 93 6.31 -3.98 -3.06
C GLU A 93 4.86 -3.96 -2.55
N LEU A 94 4.08 -2.95 -2.93
CA LEU A 94 2.67 -2.84 -2.56
C LEU A 94 1.86 -4.01 -3.12
N LEU A 95 2.03 -4.33 -4.40
CA LEU A 95 1.32 -5.46 -5.03
C LEU A 95 1.68 -6.78 -4.34
N ALA A 96 2.94 -6.98 -3.97
CA ALA A 96 3.35 -8.16 -3.22
C ALA A 96 2.70 -8.21 -1.82
N ALA A 97 2.67 -7.08 -1.10
CA ALA A 97 2.03 -6.99 0.21
C ALA A 97 0.53 -7.27 0.14
N MET A 98 -0.18 -6.68 -0.84
CA MET A 98 -1.61 -6.89 -1.06
C MET A 98 -1.94 -8.35 -1.42
N ARG A 99 -1.11 -8.98 -2.26
CA ARG A 99 -1.25 -10.42 -2.55
C ARG A 99 -1.09 -11.26 -1.28
N SER A 100 -0.07 -10.96 -0.48
CA SER A 100 0.16 -11.67 0.79
C SER A 100 -0.99 -11.49 1.77
N GLU A 101 -1.56 -10.29 1.88
CA GLU A 101 -2.74 -10.01 2.72
C GLU A 101 -3.94 -10.84 2.25
N LYS A 102 -4.22 -10.84 0.94
CA LYS A 102 -5.33 -11.58 0.35
C LYS A 102 -5.25 -13.08 0.60
N VAL A 103 -4.06 -13.67 0.46
CA VAL A 103 -3.85 -15.10 0.73
C VAL A 103 -4.16 -15.43 2.18
N VAL A 104 -3.68 -14.62 3.13
CA VAL A 104 -3.95 -14.85 4.56
C VAL A 104 -5.44 -14.71 4.88
N ALA A 105 -6.12 -13.72 4.30
CA ALA A 105 -7.56 -13.54 4.46
C ALA A 105 -8.34 -14.77 3.97
N GLN A 106 -8.01 -15.29 2.78
CA GLN A 106 -8.66 -16.50 2.23
C GLN A 106 -8.44 -17.74 3.09
N VAL A 107 -7.23 -17.92 3.62
CA VAL A 107 -6.91 -19.04 4.52
C VAL A 107 -7.66 -18.92 5.84
N LEU A 108 -7.76 -17.71 6.39
CA LEU A 108 -8.52 -17.43 7.61
C LEU A 108 -10.01 -17.76 7.40
N ASP A 109 -10.62 -17.29 6.31
CA ASP A 109 -12.02 -17.55 5.99
C ASP A 109 -12.30 -19.06 5.87
N GLY A 110 -11.44 -19.79 5.16
CA GLY A 110 -11.56 -21.24 5.05
C GLY A 110 -11.44 -21.96 6.40
N LYS A 111 -10.58 -21.47 7.31
CA LYS A 111 -10.44 -22.03 8.66
C LYS A 111 -11.63 -21.71 9.56
N LEU A 112 -12.21 -20.52 9.43
CA LEU A 112 -13.45 -20.16 10.13
C LEU A 112 -14.60 -21.07 9.71
N GLN A 113 -14.78 -21.31 8.42
CA GLN A 113 -15.81 -22.22 7.90
C GLN A 113 -15.62 -23.66 8.42
N GLN A 114 -14.38 -24.17 8.39
CA GLN A 114 -14.06 -25.49 8.94
C GLN A 114 -14.37 -25.58 10.43
N TRP A 115 -14.03 -24.54 11.19
CA TRP A 115 -14.31 -24.52 12.62
C TRP A 115 -15.80 -24.47 12.92
N GLN A 116 -16.57 -23.68 12.16
CA GLN A 116 -18.01 -23.58 12.34
C GLN A 116 -18.71 -24.89 12.01
N ALA A 117 -18.31 -25.58 10.95
CA ALA A 117 -18.83 -26.91 10.62
C ALA A 117 -18.55 -27.93 11.75
N GLN A 118 -17.37 -27.88 12.37
CA GLN A 118 -17.04 -28.73 13.52
C GLN A 118 -17.92 -28.44 14.74
N LEU A 119 -18.19 -27.16 15.02
CA LEU A 119 -19.08 -26.75 16.12
C LEU A 119 -20.50 -27.26 15.88
N THR A 120 -21.06 -27.03 14.69
CA THR A 120 -22.40 -27.50 14.33
C THR A 120 -22.50 -29.03 14.42
N GLN A 121 -21.48 -29.77 13.98
CA GLN A 121 -21.48 -31.23 14.10
C GLN A 121 -21.46 -31.69 15.57
N GLN A 122 -20.73 -30.98 16.44
CA GLN A 122 -20.72 -31.30 17.88
C GLN A 122 -22.07 -30.99 18.54
N GLU A 123 -22.66 -29.84 18.22
CA GLU A 123 -23.98 -29.44 18.72
C GLU A 123 -25.06 -30.45 18.29
N GLN A 124 -25.05 -30.86 17.02
CA GLN A 124 -25.99 -31.87 16.52
C GLN A 124 -25.84 -33.20 17.26
N LYS A 125 -24.62 -33.69 17.46
CA LYS A 125 -24.39 -34.93 18.24
C LYS A 125 -24.94 -34.85 19.67
N ILE A 126 -24.80 -33.69 20.32
CA ILE A 126 -25.34 -33.46 21.67
C ILE A 126 -26.87 -33.49 21.62
N GLN A 127 -27.48 -32.81 20.66
CA GLN A 127 -28.95 -32.78 20.49
C GLN A 127 -29.52 -34.17 20.19
N ASP A 128 -28.90 -34.92 19.29
CA ASP A 128 -29.30 -36.29 18.94
C ASP A 128 -29.21 -37.23 20.15
N GLY A 129 -28.15 -37.09 20.95
CA GLY A 129 -27.98 -37.83 22.20
C GLY A 129 -29.08 -37.53 23.23
N LEU A 130 -29.41 -36.25 23.41
CA LEU A 130 -30.50 -35.81 24.30
C LEU A 130 -31.88 -36.31 23.81
N ALA A 131 -32.15 -36.20 22.50
CA ALA A 131 -33.38 -36.68 21.89
C ALA A 131 -33.55 -38.19 22.07
N THR A 132 -32.48 -38.95 21.87
CA THR A 132 -32.46 -40.41 22.08
C THR A 132 -32.76 -40.75 23.54
N GLN A 133 -32.13 -40.07 24.50
CA GLN A 133 -32.40 -40.30 25.93
C GLN A 133 -33.85 -39.95 26.32
N ALA A 134 -34.38 -38.84 25.82
CA ALA A 134 -35.76 -38.43 26.07
C ALA A 134 -36.75 -39.46 25.50
N TRP A 135 -36.48 -39.97 24.29
CA TRP A 135 -37.26 -41.03 23.67
C TRP A 135 -37.25 -42.32 24.49
N TRP A 136 -36.07 -42.79 24.94
CA TRP A 136 -35.98 -43.99 25.79
C TRP A 136 -36.72 -43.82 27.12
N ARG A 137 -36.64 -42.63 27.75
CA ARG A 137 -37.37 -42.35 29.00
C ARG A 137 -38.88 -42.35 28.82
N ASN A 138 -39.39 -41.91 27.67
CA ASN A 138 -40.82 -41.95 27.35
C ASN A 138 -41.33 -43.36 26.97
N GLN A 139 -40.44 -44.33 26.74
CA GLN A 139 -40.79 -45.72 26.40
C GLN A 139 -40.64 -46.70 27.58
N ALA A 140 -39.99 -46.29 28.67
CA ALA A 140 -40.00 -47.07 29.89
C ALA A 140 -41.40 -47.00 30.53
N PRO A 141 -42.05 -48.14 30.82
CA PRO A 141 -43.40 -48.17 31.38
C PRO A 141 -43.49 -47.60 32.80
#